data_AF-A0A930YZJ4-F1
#
_entry.id   AF-A0A930YZJ4-F1
#
_cell.length_a   1.000
_cell.length_b   1.000
_cell.length_c   1.000
_cell.angle_alpha   90.00
_cell.angle_beta   90.00
_cell.angle_gamma   90.00
#
_symmetry.space_group_name_H-M   'P 1'
#
loop_
_entity.id
_entity.type
_entity.pdbx_description
1 polymer ?
#
loop_
_entity_poly.entity_id
_entity_poly.type
_entity_poly.pdbx_seq_one_letter_code
_entity_poly.pdbx_strand_id
1 'polypeptide(L)' 'MRREPLHGITDAAARREGCRSVEDFMDQWQLLHGEWDPFLEVTVVRFEVVR' A
#
# COMPACT_ATOMS: atom_id res chain seq x y z
N MET A 1 -6.48 -6.89 10.88
CA MET A 1 -5.25 -6.15 10.56
C MET A 1 -4.11 -7.16 10.49
N ARG A 2 -3.16 -6.98 9.56
CA ARG A 2 -2.01 -7.87 9.39
C ARG A 2 -0.76 -7.04 9.13
N ARG A 3 0.41 -7.51 9.58
CA ARG A 3 1.70 -6.89 9.27
C ARG A 3 2.35 -7.62 8.11
N GLU A 4 2.79 -6.88 7.10
CA GLU A 4 3.42 -7.40 5.90
C GLU A 4 4.55 -6.43 5.49
N PRO A 5 5.64 -6.90 4.87
CA PRO A 5 6.65 -5.99 4.30
C PRO A 5 6.05 -5.21 3.12
N LEU A 6 6.46 -3.95 2.97
CA LEU A 6 5.92 -3.04 1.97
C LEU A 6 6.10 -3.55 0.53
N HIS A 7 7.22 -4.23 0.24
CA HIS A 7 7.48 -4.87 -1.05
C HIS A 7 6.51 -6.03 -1.38
N GLY A 8 5.68 -6.46 -0.43
CA GLY A 8 4.65 -7.48 -0.62
C GLY A 8 3.39 -6.98 -1.33
N ILE A 9 3.32 -5.69 -1.67
CA ILE A 9 2.20 -5.11 -2.39
C ILE A 9 2.02 -5.76 -3.78
N THR A 10 0.76 -6.05 -4.14
CA THR A 10 0.39 -6.61 -5.45
C THR A 10 -0.44 -5.61 -6.23
N ASP A 11 -0.55 -5.75 -7.55
CA ASP A 11 -1.42 -4.88 -8.37
C ASP A 11 -2.88 -4.87 -7.88
N ALA A 12 -3.38 -6.01 -7.42
CA ALA A 12 -4.74 -6.11 -6.88
C ALA A 12 -4.90 -5.33 -5.57
N ALA A 13 -3.86 -5.30 -4.72
CA ALA A 13 -3.87 -4.52 -3.49
C ALA A 13 -3.71 -3.03 -3.79
N ALA A 14 -2.78 -2.65 -4.67
CA ALA A 14 -2.61 -1.26 -5.11
C ALA A 14 -3.93 -0.67 -5.66
N ARG A 15 -4.67 -1.44 -6.46
CA ARG A 15 -6.00 -1.04 -6.96
C ARG A 15 -7.06 -0.88 -5.87
N ARG A 16 -7.00 -1.66 -4.79
CA ARG A 16 -7.91 -1.50 -3.63
C ARG A 16 -7.57 -0.25 -2.82
N GLU A 17 -6.29 0.11 -2.75
CA GLU A 17 -5.81 1.37 -2.17
C GLU A 17 -6.09 2.59 -3.08
N GLY A 18 -6.64 2.38 -4.28
CA GLY A 18 -7.01 3.45 -5.21
C GLY A 18 -5.94 3.81 -6.24
N CYS A 19 -4.85 3.05 -6.33
CA CYS A 19 -3.79 3.24 -7.32
C CYS A 19 -4.01 2.41 -8.60
N ARG A 20 -3.34 2.78 -9.70
CA ARG A 20 -3.50 2.10 -11.01
C ARG A 20 -2.62 0.86 -11.17
N SER A 21 -1.45 0.87 -10.54
CA SER A 21 -0.43 -0.19 -10.55
C SER A 21 0.38 -0.17 -9.25
N VAL A 22 1.25 -1.17 -9.05
CA VAL A 22 2.26 -1.15 -7.97
C VAL A 22 3.19 0.07 -8.07
N GLU A 23 3.61 0.46 -9.28
CA GLU A 23 4.47 1.63 -9.50
C GLU A 23 3.78 2.93 -9.08
N ASP A 24 2.51 3.12 -9.45
CA ASP A 24 1.70 4.28 -9.04
C ASP A 24 1.57 4.33 -7.51
N PHE A 25 1.42 3.17 -6.85
CA PHE A 25 1.40 3.08 -5.39
C PHE A 25 2.75 3.47 -4.77
N MET A 26 3.88 3.02 -5.34
CA MET A 26 5.22 3.40 -4.87
C MET A 26 5.46 4.91 -4.98
N ASP A 27 5.04 5.53 -6.08
CA ASP A 27 5.14 6.97 -6.29
C ASP A 27 4.30 7.75 -5.25
N GLN A 28 3.06 7.32 -5.01
CA GLN A 28 2.20 7.92 -3.98
C GLN A 28 2.78 7.73 -2.57
N TRP A 29 3.33 6.55 -2.29
CA TRP A 29 3.97 6.27 -1.01
C TRP A 29 5.15 7.23 -0.77
N GLN A 30 6.02 7.39 -1.77
CA GLN A 30 7.16 8.29 -1.66
C GLN A 30 6.72 9.76 -1.52
N LEU A 31 5.63 10.17 -2.19
CA LEU A 31 5.06 11.51 -2.02
C LEU A 31 4.56 11.77 -0.59
N LEU A 32 3.91 10.78 0.03
CA LEU A 32 3.30 10.90 1.36
C LEU A 32 4.29 10.69 2.51
N HIS A 33 5.26 9.80 2.33
CA HIS A 33 6.16 9.33 3.38
C HIS A 33 7.63 9.73 3.16
N GLY A 34 7.98 10.28 1.99
CA GLY A 34 9.31 10.78 1.65
C GLY A 34 10.26 9.71 1.08
N GLU A 35 10.11 8.46 1.47
CA GLU A 35 10.96 7.35 1.02
C GLU A 35 10.19 6.05 0.80
N TRP A 36 10.72 5.21 -0.08
CA TRP A 36 10.30 3.82 -0.27
C TRP A 36 11.34 2.89 0.35
N ASP A 37 11.03 2.33 1.52
CA ASP A 37 11.78 1.20 2.10
C ASP A 37 11.00 -0.10 1.84
N PRO A 38 11.49 -0.99 0.95
CA PRO A 38 10.80 -2.23 0.62
C PRO A 38 10.59 -3.14 1.83
N PHE A 39 11.49 -3.12 2.82
CA PHE A 39 11.46 -4.01 3.98
C PHE A 39 10.69 -3.42 5.17
N LEU A 40 10.18 -2.20 5.04
CA LEU A 40 9.35 -1.58 6.06
C LEU A 40 8.12 -2.45 6.33
N GLU A 41 7.95 -2.86 7.59
CA GLU A 41 6.75 -3.58 8.00
C GLU A 41 5.56 -2.64 8.16
N VAL A 42 4.55 -2.79 7.32
CA VAL A 42 3.34 -1.96 7.33
C VAL A 42 2.15 -2.73 7.89
N THR A 43 1.21 -2.00 8.50
CA THR A 43 -0.06 -2.59 8.94
C THR A 43 -1.11 -2.42 7.86
N VAL A 44 -1.56 -3.54 7.28
CA VAL A 44 -2.63 -3.55 6.28
C VAL A 44 -3.98 -3.62 6.99
N VAL A 45 -4.81 -2.60 6.76
CA VAL A 45 -6.16 -2.47 7.31
C VAL A 45 -7.18 -2.68 6.19
N ARG A 46 -8.05 -3.68 6.35
CA ARG A 46 -9.22 -3.87 5.47
C ARG A 46 -10.46 -3.42 6.23
N PHE A 47 -11.28 -2.62 5.58
CA PHE A 47 -12.53 -2.12 6.14
C PHE A 47 -13.61 -2.06 5.06
N GLU A 48 -14.86 -2.00 5.49
CA GLU A 48 -16.02 -1.79 4.65
C GLU A 48 -16.77 -0.57 5.18
N VAL A 49 -17.25 0.28 4.26
CA VAL A 49 -18.04 1.45 4.64
C VAL A 49 -19.47 0.97 4.93
N VAL A 50 -19.88 1.00 6.19
CA VAL A 50 -21.26 0.71 6.60
C VAL A 50 -22.11 1.94 6.30
N ARG A 51 -23.22 1.74 5.59
CA ARG A 51 -24.23 2.78 5.30
C ARG A 51 -25.33 2.76 6.34
#